data_AF-A0AA86V0T3-F1
#
_entry.id   AF-A0AA86V0T3-F1
#
_cell.length_a   1.000
_cell.length_b   1.000
_cell.length_c   1.000
_cell.angle_alpha   90.00
_cell.angle_beta   90.00
_cell.angle_gamma   90.00
#
_symmetry.space_group_name_H-M   'P 1'
#
loop_
_entity.id
_entity.type
_entity.pdbx_description
1 polymer ?
#
loop_
_entity_poly.entity_id
_entity_poly.type
_entity_poly.pdbx_seq_one_letter_code
_entity_poly.pdbx_strand_id
1 'polypeptide(L)'
;MIVLLSVFSYEKLLEIDYQVIIQNYIDSKIGIKYMPKYATTQPGSNQAAADKAIAQMLLTDDRAYVFPEYPNLDQGVEITGALSYLYSIAKAYATPPLPKSPNIHYKNITTLDIISKALDFIVEKQYTFREYVPPLPNNKGKQDWYEWQIAIPRAINDILMTMGQDISNELLTKLVKRSRHYQPNSTHSGPIGM
;
A
#
# COMPACT_ATOMS: atom_id res chain seq x y z
N MET A 1 -51.04 -30.85 2.27
CA MET A 1 -49.76 -30.58 2.94
C MET A 1 -48.80 -30.09 1.88
N ILE A 2 -48.47 -28.80 1.92
CA ILE A 2 -47.69 -28.08 0.90
C ILE A 2 -46.21 -28.39 1.11
N VAL A 3 -45.53 -28.90 0.08
CA VAL A 3 -44.07 -28.95 0.01
C VAL A 3 -43.61 -27.58 -0.45
N LEU A 4 -43.10 -26.75 0.48
CA LEU A 4 -42.43 -25.50 0.14
C LEU A 4 -40.92 -25.77 0.04
N LEU A 5 -40.46 -25.87 -1.21
CA LEU A 5 -39.09 -25.52 -1.61
C LEU A 5 -38.81 -24.08 -1.18
N SER A 6 -37.85 -23.84 -0.26
CA SER A 6 -37.00 -22.62 -0.26
C SER A 6 -36.17 -22.44 1.03
N VAL A 7 -35.16 -23.28 1.28
CA VAL A 7 -34.00 -22.86 2.10
C VAL A 7 -32.69 -23.44 1.56
N PHE A 8 -32.53 -23.49 0.24
CA PHE A 8 -31.28 -23.93 -0.41
C PHE A 8 -30.51 -22.77 -1.06
N SER A 9 -30.83 -21.51 -0.73
CA SER A 9 -30.43 -20.37 -1.58
C SER A 9 -29.68 -19.23 -0.88
N TYR A 10 -29.17 -19.38 0.34
CA TYR A 10 -28.43 -18.29 1.00
C TYR A 10 -27.03 -18.65 1.53
N GLU A 11 -26.72 -19.91 1.78
CA GLU A 11 -25.38 -20.29 2.31
C GLU A 11 -24.32 -20.50 1.22
N LYS A 12 -24.69 -20.50 -0.07
CA LYS A 12 -23.74 -20.61 -1.20
C LYS A 12 -23.28 -19.27 -1.79
N LEU A 13 -23.66 -18.14 -1.20
CA LEU A 13 -23.41 -16.80 -1.74
C LEU A 13 -22.24 -16.03 -1.09
N LEU A 14 -21.46 -16.63 -0.19
CA LEU A 14 -20.39 -15.91 0.52
C LEU A 14 -19.02 -16.60 0.60
N GLU A 15 -18.74 -17.61 -0.23
CA GLU A 15 -17.34 -17.91 -0.56
C GLU A 15 -16.87 -16.91 -1.63
N ILE A 16 -16.73 -15.65 -1.22
CA ILE A 16 -15.97 -14.70 -2.02
C ILE A 16 -14.51 -15.06 -1.83
N ASP A 17 -13.92 -15.65 -2.85
CA ASP A 17 -12.49 -15.89 -2.88
C ASP A 17 -11.77 -14.53 -2.84
N TYR A 18 -11.12 -14.24 -1.70
CA TYR A 18 -10.34 -13.02 -1.50
C TYR A 18 -9.27 -12.83 -2.59
N GLN A 19 -8.79 -13.92 -3.19
CA GLN A 19 -7.88 -13.89 -4.33
C GLN A 19 -8.51 -13.24 -5.55
N VAL A 20 -9.79 -13.50 -5.80
CA VAL A 20 -10.55 -12.89 -6.90
C VAL A 20 -10.75 -11.39 -6.65
N ILE A 21 -11.04 -10.98 -5.42
CA ILE A 21 -11.13 -9.54 -5.07
C ILE A 21 -9.77 -8.87 -5.32
N ILE A 22 -8.68 -9.47 -4.82
CA ILE A 22 -7.32 -8.95 -4.99
C ILE A 22 -6.97 -8.82 -6.47
N GLN A 23 -7.24 -9.85 -7.27
CA GLN A 23 -6.95 -9.82 -8.70
C GLN A 23 -7.78 -8.76 -9.43
N ASN A 24 -9.07 -8.62 -9.11
CA ASN A 24 -9.90 -7.56 -9.68
C ASN A 24 -9.40 -6.16 -9.30
N TYR A 25 -8.93 -5.98 -8.07
CA TYR A 25 -8.32 -4.74 -7.62
C TYR A 25 -7.08 -4.43 -8.45
N ILE A 26 -6.14 -5.38 -8.57
CA ILE A 26 -4.92 -5.26 -9.39
C ILE A 26 -5.27 -4.91 -10.84
N ASP A 27 -6.21 -5.65 -11.46
CA ASP A 27 -6.62 -5.42 -12.84
C ASP A 27 -7.19 -4.00 -13.04
N SER A 28 -7.98 -3.50 -12.08
CA SER A 28 -8.60 -2.17 -12.16
C SER A 28 -7.61 -1.02 -11.93
N LYS A 29 -6.61 -1.20 -11.06
CA LYS A 29 -5.69 -0.14 -10.63
C LYS A 29 -4.39 -0.11 -11.42
N ILE A 30 -3.87 -1.28 -11.78
CA ILE A 30 -2.62 -1.44 -12.50
C ILE A 30 -2.89 -1.57 -14.00
N GLY A 31 -4.12 -1.93 -14.39
CA GLY A 31 -4.54 -2.00 -15.80
C GLY A 31 -3.98 -3.21 -16.54
N ILE A 32 -3.47 -4.22 -15.83
CA ILE A 32 -2.78 -5.40 -16.40
C ILE A 32 -3.64 -6.07 -17.48
N LYS A 33 -4.93 -6.24 -17.23
CA LYS A 33 -5.91 -6.81 -18.16
C LYS A 33 -6.01 -6.06 -19.50
N TYR A 34 -5.67 -4.77 -19.52
CA TYR A 34 -5.79 -3.90 -20.71
C TYR A 34 -4.44 -3.63 -21.39
N MET A 35 -3.32 -4.00 -20.77
CA MET A 35 -1.97 -3.73 -21.31
C MET A 35 -1.69 -4.34 -22.70
N PRO A 36 -2.14 -5.56 -23.07
CA PRO A 36 -1.87 -6.12 -24.38
C PRO A 36 -2.42 -5.28 -25.56
N LYS A 37 -3.45 -4.46 -25.29
CA LYS A 37 -4.11 -3.62 -26.31
C LYS A 37 -3.36 -2.31 -26.61
N TYR A 38 -2.46 -1.88 -25.72
CA TYR A 38 -1.80 -0.56 -25.79
C TYR A 38 -0.27 -0.62 -25.62
N ALA A 39 0.34 -1.81 -25.73
CA ALA A 39 1.79 -1.99 -25.58
C ALA A 39 2.57 -1.29 -26.72
N THR A 40 2.96 -0.04 -26.48
CA THR A 40 3.90 0.72 -27.30
C THR A 40 5.34 0.44 -26.86
N THR A 41 6.32 0.83 -27.67
CA THR A 41 7.76 0.48 -27.60
C THR A 41 8.56 1.15 -26.46
N GLN A 42 7.92 1.53 -25.36
CA GLN A 42 8.58 2.13 -24.19
C GLN A 42 8.61 1.14 -23.01
N PRO A 43 9.54 1.30 -22.03
CA PRO A 43 9.43 0.58 -20.77
C PRO A 43 8.01 0.76 -20.24
N GLY A 44 7.38 -0.32 -19.78
CA GLY A 44 6.03 -0.25 -19.23
C GLY A 44 6.01 0.86 -18.20
N SER A 45 5.02 1.75 -18.27
CA SER A 45 4.97 2.97 -17.45
C SER A 45 5.24 2.71 -15.95
N ASN A 46 4.90 1.52 -15.46
CA ASN A 46 5.20 1.06 -14.12
C ASN A 46 6.69 0.79 -13.87
N GLN A 47 7.44 0.15 -14.80
CA GLN A 47 8.89 -0.02 -14.65
C GLN A 47 9.58 1.35 -14.56
N ALA A 48 9.31 2.26 -15.50
CA ALA A 48 9.98 3.57 -15.51
C ALA A 48 9.69 4.36 -14.21
N ALA A 49 8.47 4.27 -13.69
CA ALA A 49 8.11 4.87 -12.40
C ALA A 49 8.85 4.22 -11.22
N ALA A 50 9.02 2.89 -11.23
CA ALA A 50 9.77 2.17 -10.22
C ALA A 50 11.26 2.51 -10.27
N ASP A 51 11.88 2.52 -11.45
CA ASP A 51 13.28 2.91 -11.65
C ASP A 51 13.54 4.31 -11.09
N LYS A 52 12.65 5.27 -11.41
CA LYS A 52 12.73 6.65 -10.89
C LYS A 52 12.58 6.71 -9.36
N ALA A 53 11.71 5.91 -8.77
CA ALA A 53 11.52 5.86 -7.33
C ALA A 53 12.73 5.22 -6.62
N ILE A 54 13.21 4.08 -7.13
CA ILE A 54 14.38 3.37 -6.58
C ILE A 54 15.63 4.24 -6.65
N ALA A 55 15.84 4.97 -7.74
CA ALA A 55 16.98 5.88 -7.88
C ALA A 55 17.02 7.00 -6.81
N GLN A 56 15.90 7.26 -6.14
CA GLN A 56 15.79 8.25 -5.07
C GLN A 56 15.86 7.62 -3.67
N MET A 57 15.97 6.29 -3.55
CA MET A 57 16.02 5.62 -2.26
C MET A 57 17.40 5.70 -1.61
N LEU A 58 17.41 5.94 -0.30
CA LEU A 58 18.55 5.60 0.54
C LEU A 58 18.40 4.16 1.03
N LEU A 59 19.34 3.31 0.61
CA LEU A 59 19.35 1.88 0.96
C LEU A 59 20.36 1.54 2.07
N THR A 60 20.99 2.53 2.69
CA THR A 60 21.94 2.30 3.80
C THR A 60 21.20 1.92 5.09
N ASP A 61 21.88 1.20 5.98
CA ASP A 61 21.31 0.72 7.24
C ASP A 61 21.18 1.84 8.29
N ASP A 62 22.01 2.88 8.21
CA ASP A 62 22.04 4.05 9.11
C ASP A 62 21.10 5.18 8.68
N ARG A 63 20.25 4.94 7.68
CA ARG A 63 19.37 5.96 7.11
C ARG A 63 18.40 6.55 8.13
N ALA A 64 18.23 7.88 8.09
CA ALA A 64 17.20 8.58 8.86
C ALA A 64 15.82 8.56 8.19
N TYR A 65 15.81 8.38 6.87
CA TYR A 65 14.61 8.38 6.00
C TYR A 65 14.82 7.44 4.82
N VAL A 66 13.74 7.04 4.14
CA VAL A 66 13.81 6.19 2.94
C VAL A 66 14.08 7.01 1.69
N PHE A 67 13.45 8.19 1.57
CA PHE A 67 13.55 9.08 0.42
C PHE A 67 13.98 10.48 0.89
N PRO A 68 15.02 11.10 0.32
CA PRO A 68 15.47 12.44 0.68
C PRO A 68 14.42 13.53 0.52
N GLU A 69 13.46 13.33 -0.38
CA GLU A 69 12.32 14.24 -0.59
C GLU A 69 11.32 14.20 0.57
N TYR A 70 11.31 13.10 1.34
CA TYR A 70 10.40 12.89 2.47
C TYR A 70 11.20 12.55 3.76
N PRO A 71 12.03 13.48 4.25
CA PRO A 71 12.95 13.21 5.34
C PRO A 71 12.29 13.10 6.73
N ASN A 72 11.10 13.65 6.90
CA ASN A 72 10.41 13.80 8.19
C ASN A 72 9.19 12.89 8.30
N LEU A 73 9.43 11.65 8.75
CA LEU A 73 8.38 10.65 8.98
C LEU A 73 7.50 10.92 10.21
N ASP A 74 7.59 12.11 10.83
CA ASP A 74 6.59 12.60 11.79
C ASP A 74 5.44 13.35 11.09
N GLN A 75 5.58 13.68 9.80
CA GLN A 75 4.59 14.41 9.03
C GLN A 75 3.78 13.43 8.17
N GLY A 76 2.45 13.45 8.33
CA GLY A 76 1.57 12.53 7.61
C GLY A 76 1.74 12.62 6.08
N VAL A 77 1.84 13.84 5.56
CA VAL A 77 2.03 14.11 4.13
C VAL A 77 3.34 13.53 3.58
N GLU A 78 4.43 13.56 4.37
CA GLU A 78 5.72 13.00 3.96
C GLU A 78 5.70 11.48 3.98
N ILE A 79 5.04 10.87 4.96
CA ILE A 79 4.79 9.43 4.97
C ILE A 79 3.98 9.03 3.72
N THR A 80 2.89 9.74 3.42
CA THR A 80 2.05 9.46 2.25
C THR A 80 2.84 9.60 0.95
N GLY A 81 3.72 10.60 0.85
CA GLY A 81 4.65 10.77 -0.27
C GLY A 81 5.60 9.58 -0.43
N ALA A 82 6.25 9.17 0.66
CA ALA A 82 7.12 7.99 0.68
C ALA A 82 6.38 6.71 0.28
N LEU A 83 5.17 6.49 0.82
CA LEU A 83 4.34 5.33 0.46
C LEU A 83 3.89 5.38 -1.00
N SER A 84 3.67 6.56 -1.58
CA SER A 84 3.34 6.69 -3.01
C SER A 84 4.50 6.27 -3.92
N TYR A 85 5.74 6.54 -3.51
CA TYR A 85 6.92 6.02 -4.21
C TYR A 85 7.03 4.50 -4.08
N LEU A 86 6.84 3.95 -2.88
CA LEU A 86 6.81 2.50 -2.67
C LEU A 86 5.70 1.83 -3.49
N TYR A 87 4.53 2.45 -3.59
CA TYR A 87 3.43 1.93 -4.41
C TYR A 87 3.79 1.91 -5.89
N SER A 88 4.56 2.89 -6.40
CA SER A 88 5.06 2.86 -7.77
C SER A 88 5.96 1.67 -8.03
N ILE A 89 6.83 1.32 -7.07
CA ILE A 89 7.68 0.14 -7.13
C ILE A 89 6.83 -1.15 -7.03
N ALA A 90 5.85 -1.20 -6.13
CA ALA A 90 4.93 -2.34 -5.97
C ALA A 90 4.13 -2.62 -7.26
N LYS A 91 3.66 -1.58 -7.96
CA LYS A 91 3.01 -1.75 -9.27
C LYS A 91 3.92 -2.42 -10.28
N ALA A 92 5.19 -2.02 -10.36
CA ALA A 92 6.15 -2.70 -11.23
C ALA A 92 6.39 -4.14 -10.77
N TYR A 93 6.51 -4.39 -9.47
CA TYR A 93 6.64 -5.74 -8.93
C TYR A 93 5.49 -6.68 -9.33
N ALA A 94 4.26 -6.17 -9.39
CA ALA A 94 3.08 -6.94 -9.78
C ALA A 94 2.78 -6.96 -11.28
N THR A 95 3.49 -6.18 -12.10
CA THR A 95 3.21 -6.08 -13.55
C THR A 95 4.05 -7.10 -14.34
N PRO A 96 3.47 -8.12 -15.00
CA PRO A 96 4.23 -9.04 -15.82
C PRO A 96 4.98 -8.32 -16.96
N PRO A 97 6.16 -8.81 -17.37
CA PRO A 97 6.85 -8.26 -18.54
C PRO A 97 6.07 -8.55 -19.82
N LEU A 98 6.14 -7.64 -20.78
CA LEU A 98 5.62 -7.82 -22.13
C LEU A 98 6.77 -7.87 -23.13
N PRO A 99 6.60 -8.52 -24.31
CA PRO A 99 7.68 -8.67 -25.29
C PRO A 99 8.36 -7.36 -25.72
N LYS A 100 7.63 -6.23 -25.71
CA LYS A 100 8.14 -4.89 -26.09
C LYS A 100 8.28 -3.91 -24.92
N SER A 101 8.01 -4.39 -23.71
CA SER A 101 8.04 -3.62 -22.48
C SER A 101 8.54 -4.58 -21.40
N PRO A 102 9.87 -4.78 -21.31
CA PRO A 102 10.43 -5.57 -20.22
C PRO A 102 10.01 -4.96 -18.89
N ASN A 103 9.97 -5.80 -17.86
CA ASN A 103 9.78 -5.37 -16.48
C ASN A 103 10.69 -6.19 -15.58
N ILE A 104 11.86 -5.64 -15.28
CA ILE A 104 12.87 -6.32 -14.45
C ILE A 104 12.43 -6.50 -12.99
N HIS A 105 11.42 -5.74 -12.55
CA HIS A 105 10.94 -5.77 -11.18
C HIS A 105 9.89 -6.85 -10.93
N TYR A 106 9.30 -7.42 -11.99
CA TYR A 106 8.21 -8.36 -11.87
C TYR A 106 8.61 -9.58 -11.02
N LYS A 107 7.94 -9.76 -9.87
CA LYS A 107 8.22 -10.82 -8.89
C LYS A 107 9.70 -10.96 -8.52
N ASN A 108 10.47 -9.87 -8.62
CA ASN A 108 11.90 -9.86 -8.34
C ASN A 108 12.16 -9.78 -6.83
N ILE A 109 12.98 -10.71 -6.30
CA ILE A 109 13.26 -10.81 -4.87
C ILE A 109 13.94 -9.56 -4.28
N THR A 110 14.83 -8.92 -5.04
CA THR A 110 15.50 -7.69 -4.60
C THR A 110 14.49 -6.54 -4.51
N THR A 111 13.59 -6.43 -5.49
CA THR A 111 12.50 -5.44 -5.44
C THR A 111 11.59 -5.68 -4.22
N LEU A 112 11.22 -6.94 -3.96
CA LEU A 112 10.43 -7.30 -2.78
C LEU A 112 11.11 -6.94 -1.47
N ASP A 113 12.42 -7.23 -1.36
CA ASP A 113 13.23 -6.91 -0.19
C ASP A 113 13.32 -5.39 0.05
N ILE A 114 13.56 -4.61 -1.00
CA ILE A 114 13.58 -3.14 -0.94
C ILE A 114 12.26 -2.58 -0.41
N ILE A 115 11.13 -3.02 -0.98
CA ILE A 115 9.80 -2.57 -0.54
C ILE A 115 9.56 -2.97 0.92
N SER A 116 9.87 -4.22 1.26
CA SER A 116 9.63 -4.77 2.60
C SER A 116 10.44 -4.05 3.68
N LYS A 117 11.74 -3.80 3.43
CA LYS A 117 12.62 -3.05 4.35
C LYS A 117 12.21 -1.59 4.48
N ALA A 118 11.74 -0.97 3.41
CA ALA A 118 11.26 0.41 3.46
C ALA A 118 9.95 0.52 4.24
N LEU A 119 9.00 -0.40 4.03
CA LEU A 119 7.76 -0.47 4.78
C LEU A 119 8.01 -0.72 6.27
N ASP A 120 8.84 -1.69 6.62
CA ASP A 120 9.18 -1.99 8.01
C ASP A 120 9.83 -0.77 8.69
N PHE A 121 10.78 -0.10 8.01
CA PHE A 121 11.38 1.14 8.52
C PHE A 121 10.35 2.25 8.77
N ILE A 122 9.48 2.54 7.79
CA ILE A 122 8.44 3.58 7.91
C ILE A 122 7.51 3.25 9.08
N VAL A 123 7.08 2.00 9.21
CA VAL A 123 6.19 1.55 10.28
C VAL A 123 6.88 1.64 11.64
N GLU A 124 8.12 1.17 11.80
CA GLU A 124 8.85 1.23 13.07
C GLU A 124 9.09 2.68 13.53
N LYS A 125 9.36 3.60 12.59
CA LYS A 125 9.44 5.02 12.93
C LYS A 125 8.08 5.57 13.40
N GLN A 126 6.97 5.18 12.78
CA GLN A 126 5.63 5.49 13.30
C GLN A 126 5.36 4.87 14.68
N TYR A 127 5.93 3.70 15.02
CA TYR A 127 5.77 3.06 16.34
C TYR A 127 6.32 3.91 17.48
N THR A 128 7.31 4.77 17.21
CA THR A 128 7.95 5.64 18.20
C THR A 128 7.09 6.88 18.50
N PHE A 129 6.28 7.32 17.54
CA PHE A 129 5.37 8.47 17.68
C PHE A 129 4.05 8.04 18.35
N ARG A 130 4.16 7.47 19.56
CA ARG A 130 3.09 6.73 20.24
C ARG A 130 2.20 7.54 21.16
N GLU A 131 2.50 8.81 21.36
CA GLU A 131 1.72 9.67 22.24
C GLU A 131 0.98 10.70 21.40
N TYR A 132 -0.35 10.63 21.48
CA TYR A 132 -1.26 11.70 21.09
C TYR A 132 -0.60 13.05 21.33
N VAL A 133 -0.22 13.74 20.26
CA VAL A 133 0.27 15.11 20.37
C VAL A 133 -0.97 16.01 20.39
N PRO A 134 -1.35 16.58 21.54
CA PRO A 134 -2.50 17.47 21.62
C PRO A 134 -2.38 18.60 20.59
N PRO A 135 -3.51 19.16 20.11
CA PRO A 135 -3.54 20.22 19.11
C PRO A 135 -2.89 21.50 19.66
N LEU A 136 -1.56 21.58 19.57
CA LEU A 136 -0.81 22.81 19.81
C LEU A 136 -0.72 23.62 18.51
N PRO A 137 -0.84 24.95 18.57
CA PRO A 137 -0.94 25.85 17.40
C PRO A 137 0.25 25.79 16.42
N ASN A 138 1.35 25.13 16.79
CA ASN A 138 2.60 25.06 16.03
C ASN A 138 2.82 23.73 15.28
N ASN A 139 1.88 22.77 15.38
CA ASN A 139 2.04 21.39 14.87
C ASN A 139 1.21 21.08 13.60
N LYS A 140 0.97 22.10 12.76
CA LYS A 140 0.00 22.06 11.64
C LYS A 140 0.18 20.93 10.61
N GLY A 141 1.34 20.29 10.49
CA GLY A 141 1.54 19.13 9.59
C GLY A 141 1.54 17.75 10.28
N LYS A 142 1.75 17.70 11.61
CA LYS A 142 1.71 16.44 12.38
C LYS A 142 0.27 15.98 12.66
N GLN A 143 -0.70 16.85 12.39
CA GLN A 143 -2.08 16.78 12.92
C GLN A 143 -3.16 16.66 11.85
N ASP A 144 -2.80 16.43 10.59
CA ASP A 144 -3.83 16.18 9.58
C ASP A 144 -4.42 14.78 9.80
N TRP A 145 -5.57 14.73 10.45
CA TRP A 145 -6.30 13.49 10.70
C TRP A 145 -6.59 12.74 9.39
N TYR A 146 -6.72 13.47 8.27
CA TYR A 146 -6.92 12.87 6.96
C TYR A 146 -5.71 12.00 6.58
N GLU A 147 -4.49 12.50 6.76
CA GLU A 147 -3.28 11.76 6.45
C GLU A 147 -3.20 10.47 7.27
N TRP A 148 -3.38 10.58 8.58
CA TRP A 148 -3.23 9.45 9.51
C TRP A 148 -4.34 8.40 9.43
N GLN A 149 -5.59 8.83 9.22
CA GLN A 149 -6.75 7.92 9.24
C GLN A 149 -7.16 7.43 7.85
N ILE A 150 -6.79 8.16 6.80
CA ILE A 150 -7.26 7.88 5.44
C ILE A 150 -6.08 7.67 4.49
N ALA A 151 -5.22 8.68 4.28
CA ALA A 151 -4.23 8.63 3.21
C ALA A 151 -3.17 7.53 3.43
N ILE A 152 -2.58 7.48 4.63
CA ILE A 152 -1.58 6.47 5.00
C ILE A 152 -2.18 5.05 4.98
N PRO A 153 -3.31 4.77 5.66
CA PRO A 153 -3.97 3.46 5.58
C PRO A 153 -4.32 3.04 4.16
N ARG A 154 -4.81 3.97 3.33
CA ARG A 154 -5.11 3.70 1.93
C ARG A 154 -3.85 3.34 1.15
N ALA A 155 -2.76 4.10 1.28
CA ALA A 155 -1.53 3.83 0.57
C ALA A 155 -0.91 2.48 0.98
N ILE A 156 -0.95 2.14 2.28
CA ILE A 156 -0.56 0.80 2.76
C ILE A 156 -1.43 -0.28 2.13
N ASN A 157 -2.77 -0.10 2.13
CA ASN A 157 -3.68 -1.07 1.54
C ASN A 157 -3.44 -1.24 0.03
N ASP A 158 -3.19 -0.16 -0.71
CA ASP A 158 -2.91 -0.22 -2.14
C ASP A 158 -1.64 -1.07 -2.41
N ILE A 159 -0.61 -0.95 -1.57
CA ILE A 159 0.60 -1.80 -1.63
C ILE A 159 0.28 -3.26 -1.25
N LEU A 160 -0.42 -3.49 -0.14
CA LEU A 160 -0.77 -4.84 0.32
C LEU A 160 -1.68 -5.58 -0.65
N MET A 161 -2.63 -4.88 -1.29
CA MET A 161 -3.48 -5.46 -2.32
C MET A 161 -2.69 -5.80 -3.59
N THR A 162 -1.57 -5.14 -3.83
CA THR A 162 -0.74 -5.36 -5.01
C THR A 162 0.24 -6.52 -4.84
N MET A 163 0.83 -6.67 -3.65
CA MET A 163 1.93 -7.61 -3.43
C MET A 163 1.93 -8.28 -2.04
N GLY A 164 0.87 -8.10 -1.25
CA GLY A 164 0.82 -8.55 0.15
C GLY A 164 0.88 -10.06 0.34
N GLN A 165 0.64 -10.85 -0.71
CA GLN A 165 0.81 -12.31 -0.68
C GLN A 165 2.28 -12.75 -0.59
N ASP A 166 3.19 -11.90 -1.06
CA ASP A 166 4.63 -12.17 -1.05
C ASP A 166 5.34 -11.48 0.12
N ILE A 167 4.62 -10.66 0.90
CA ILE A 167 5.13 -10.00 2.10
C ILE A 167 5.08 -11.00 3.27
N SER A 168 6.07 -10.92 4.17
CA SER A 168 6.08 -11.77 5.36
C SER A 168 4.84 -11.53 6.24
N ASN A 169 4.31 -12.61 6.83
CA ASN A 169 3.15 -12.52 7.73
C ASN A 169 3.39 -11.57 8.92
N GLU A 170 4.64 -11.48 9.38
CA GLU A 170 5.02 -10.55 10.44
C GLU A 170 4.82 -9.09 10.02
N LEU A 171 5.41 -8.69 8.89
CA LEU A 171 5.30 -7.33 8.38
C LEU A 171 3.86 -6.98 8.00
N LEU A 172 3.14 -7.91 7.37
CA LEU A 172 1.72 -7.77 7.08
C LEU A 172 0.91 -7.49 8.35
N THR A 173 1.17 -8.25 9.42
CA THR A 173 0.50 -8.08 10.71
C THR A 173 0.82 -6.72 11.34
N LYS A 174 2.08 -6.27 11.29
CA LYS A 174 2.50 -4.93 11.76
C LYS A 174 1.73 -3.83 11.02
N LEU A 175 1.70 -3.90 9.69
CA LEU A 175 1.02 -2.92 8.81
C LEU A 175 -0.49 -2.85 9.08
N VAL A 176 -1.16 -4.00 9.15
CA VAL A 176 -2.62 -4.06 9.40
C VAL A 176 -2.98 -3.56 10.80
N LYS A 177 -2.21 -3.96 11.84
CA LYS A 177 -2.43 -3.46 13.21
C LYS A 177 -2.30 -1.94 13.27
N ARG A 178 -1.36 -1.36 12.50
CA ARG A 178 -1.16 0.08 12.44
C ARG A 178 -2.29 0.82 11.74
N SER A 179 -2.75 0.30 10.60
CA SER A 179 -3.94 0.84 9.94
C SER A 179 -5.17 0.83 10.86
N ARG A 180 -5.40 -0.27 11.60
CA ARG A 180 -6.50 -0.38 12.57
C ARG A 180 -6.36 0.53 13.79
N HIS A 181 -5.14 0.87 14.19
CA HIS A 181 -4.92 1.78 15.31
C HIS A 181 -5.42 3.20 14.98
N TYR A 182 -5.12 3.68 13.78
CA TYR A 182 -5.55 5.02 13.34
C TYR A 182 -7.01 5.03 12.89
N GLN A 183 -7.52 3.92 12.35
CA GLN A 183 -8.92 3.78 11.96
C GLN A 183 -9.59 2.56 12.62
N PRO A 184 -9.95 2.65 13.91
CA PRO A 184 -10.54 1.53 14.63
C PRO A 184 -12.02 1.31 14.27
N ASN A 185 -12.72 2.36 13.80
CA ASN A 185 -14.15 2.31 13.49
C ASN A 185 -14.39 2.70 12.03
N SER A 186 -14.99 1.79 11.25
CA SER A 186 -15.30 2.02 9.83
C SER A 186 -16.39 3.07 9.59
N THR A 187 -17.15 3.43 10.61
CA THR A 187 -18.29 4.37 10.51
C THR A 187 -17.97 5.80 10.93
N HIS A 188 -16.78 6.04 11.50
CA HIS A 188 -16.39 7.34 12.03
C HIS A 188 -15.00 7.70 11.54
N SER A 189 -14.76 8.98 11.27
CA SER A 189 -13.44 9.52 10.94
C SER A 189 -13.41 10.97 11.39
N GLY A 190 -12.24 11.48 11.74
CA GLY A 190 -12.10 12.84 12.24
C GLY A 190 -11.17 12.92 13.45
N PRO A 191 -11.00 14.11 14.04
CA PRO A 191 -10.18 14.27 15.25
C PRO A 191 -10.65 13.28 16.32
N ILE A 192 -9.76 12.43 16.82
CA ILE A 192 -10.08 11.54 17.94
C ILE A 192 -10.38 12.43 19.15
N GLY A 193 -11.66 12.57 19.52
CA GLY A 193 -12.11 13.36 20.67
C GLY A 193 -13.04 14.55 20.37
N MET A 194 -13.83 14.53 19.28
CA MET A 194 -15.00 15.41 19.14
C MET A 194 -16.30 14.63 19.32
#